data_AF-A0A937H6L4-F1
#
_entry.id   AF-A0A937H6L4-F1
#
_cell.length_a   1.000
_cell.length_b   1.000
_cell.length_c   1.000
_cell.angle_alpha   90.00
_cell.angle_beta   90.00
_cell.angle_gamma   90.00
#
_symmetry.space_group_name_H-M   'P 1'
#
loop_
_entity.id
_entity.type
_entity.pdbx_description
1 polymer ?
#
loop_
_entity_poly.entity_id
_entity_poly.type
_entity_poly.pdbx_seq_one_letter_code
_entity_poly.pdbx_strand_id
1 'polypeptide(L)'
;MKRWIYYCLVVGFVGFSLQASGVELLILNHLYDEPDNLLWEDEIDLDPQSGDTNLTKPQARTLAEDLRQSLESRLEDDPIGSAMQLANVGMFSTYAGDLTAGQTDLELALKLLQAQHRQYDPELTRIISALGINAFLQENFEVAENYFRRSQHIHHRQDGLFTSGQTANLNWLTRTYLSTERYEEADTAQRHVLQIAQRRLVNDSPQLDEVKRGVAIYLGRRGSTISPLADEMARANRQRLFSEALTLIQEVITSIEQRLGKDVMELIPVLKTKAEIHFWRGGHSRFQDASLERTLAIIQNQPDPAEHVLAETWLDLADSYILTGNRGALEAYRQAWAITTDIFNDNLEQADPATAASAVSPPFMLSPKAYFPLITDYKPKTLPEGDLPELFVDVSFTVSEYGQPRRLRIVDRNVPTDEARLARALVASSRYRPALKEGLAQPYDLSRRVTFVSESFNAESESAVSTAPAPQDGLLDADPNLSDPDAT
;
A
#
# COMPACT_ATOMS: atom_id res chain seq x y z
N MET A 1 0.42 -24.23 10.29
CA MET A 1 1.77 -23.68 10.03
C MET A 1 1.84 -22.77 8.81
N LYS A 2 1.21 -23.08 7.66
CA LYS A 2 1.15 -22.16 6.50
C LYS A 2 0.42 -20.82 6.78
N ARG A 3 -0.64 -20.82 7.62
CA ARG A 3 -1.41 -19.61 8.01
C ARG A 3 -0.62 -18.49 8.73
N TRP A 4 0.61 -18.72 9.20
CA TRP A 4 1.37 -17.75 10.02
C TRP A 4 2.04 -16.62 9.24
N ILE A 5 2.42 -16.87 7.99
CA ILE A 5 3.18 -15.93 7.14
C ILE A 5 2.28 -14.79 6.64
N TYR A 6 1.02 -15.11 6.37
CA TYR A 6 0.05 -14.20 5.73
C TYR A 6 -0.43 -13.05 6.61
N TYR A 7 -0.43 -13.24 7.92
CA TYR A 7 -0.92 -12.21 8.82
C TYR A 7 0.05 -11.05 9.04
N CYS A 8 1.30 -11.13 8.57
CA CYS A 8 2.36 -10.16 8.92
C CYS A 8 2.73 -9.19 7.79
N LEU A 9 2.29 -9.45 6.55
CA LEU A 9 2.62 -8.59 5.41
C LEU A 9 1.65 -7.40 5.31
N VAL A 10 2.17 -6.19 5.54
CA VAL A 10 1.53 -4.96 5.08
C VAL A 10 1.74 -4.88 3.56
N VAL A 11 0.83 -5.49 2.79
CA VAL A 11 0.73 -5.22 1.36
C VAL A 11 0.41 -3.73 1.18
N GLY A 12 1.28 -3.04 0.42
CA GLY A 12 1.01 -1.79 -0.27
C GLY A 12 0.75 -0.54 0.58
N PHE A 13 1.80 0.19 0.94
CA PHE A 13 1.71 1.65 1.18
C PHE A 13 2.43 2.37 0.02
N VAL A 14 1.87 2.35 -1.19
CA VAL A 14 2.29 3.36 -2.19
C VAL A 14 1.67 4.68 -1.72
N GLY A 15 2.48 5.73 -1.67
CA GLY A 15 2.28 6.86 -0.76
C GLY A 15 0.99 7.64 -0.94
N PHE A 16 0.41 8.07 0.18
CA PHE A 16 -0.48 9.23 0.41
C PHE A 16 -1.64 9.55 -0.57
N SER A 17 -1.91 8.68 -1.54
CA SER A 17 -3.24 8.34 -1.97
C SER A 17 -3.35 6.83 -1.80
N LEU A 18 -4.35 6.36 -1.04
CA LEU A 18 -4.84 5.00 -1.25
C LEU A 18 -5.34 4.98 -2.70
N GLN A 19 -4.49 4.63 -3.67
CA GLN A 19 -5.02 3.88 -4.78
C GLN A 19 -5.51 2.58 -4.16
N ALA A 20 -6.83 2.49 -4.02
CA ALA A 20 -7.62 1.38 -3.51
C ALA A 20 -7.50 0.13 -4.39
N SER A 21 -6.29 -0.21 -4.84
CA SER A 21 -6.01 -1.41 -5.62
C SER A 21 -5.35 -2.43 -4.69
N GLY A 22 -6.15 -3.38 -4.22
CA GLY A 22 -5.70 -4.61 -3.57
C GLY A 22 -5.99 -4.72 -2.07
N VAL A 23 -6.37 -3.64 -1.37
CA VAL A 23 -6.76 -3.74 0.05
C VAL A 23 -8.13 -4.41 0.19
N GLU A 24 -9.03 -4.16 -0.76
CA GLU A 24 -10.33 -4.80 -0.90
C GLU A 24 -10.21 -6.32 -1.05
N LEU A 25 -9.10 -6.83 -1.60
CA LEU A 25 -8.84 -8.26 -1.75
C LEU A 25 -8.77 -8.98 -0.41
N LEU A 26 -8.29 -8.28 0.63
CA LEU A 26 -8.08 -8.86 1.94
C LEU A 26 -9.40 -9.29 2.60
N ILE A 27 -10.55 -8.78 2.15
CA ILE A 27 -11.85 -9.26 2.63
C ILE A 27 -12.10 -10.72 2.26
N LEU A 28 -11.53 -11.21 1.16
CA LEU A 28 -11.72 -12.59 0.71
C LEU A 28 -11.04 -13.61 1.63
N ASN A 29 -10.05 -13.19 2.45
CA ASN A 29 -9.48 -14.03 3.50
C ASN A 29 -10.50 -14.41 4.60
N HIS A 30 -11.66 -13.74 4.60
CA HIS A 30 -12.76 -13.96 5.53
C HIS A 30 -13.91 -14.77 4.92
N LEU A 31 -13.79 -15.32 3.70
CA LEU A 31 -14.81 -16.22 3.15
C LEU A 31 -14.99 -17.46 4.03
N TYR A 32 -16.22 -17.85 4.32
CA TYR A 32 -16.53 -19.07 5.06
C TYR A 32 -16.44 -20.29 4.13
N ASP A 33 -15.71 -21.32 4.57
CA ASP A 33 -15.66 -22.63 3.90
C ASP A 33 -16.91 -23.42 4.33
N GLU A 34 -17.78 -23.83 3.41
CA GLU A 34 -18.92 -24.69 3.74
C GLU A 34 -18.58 -26.18 3.62
N PRO A 35 -19.15 -27.05 4.47
CA PRO A 35 -18.86 -28.48 4.44
C PRO A 35 -19.48 -29.27 3.27
N ASP A 36 -20.50 -28.77 2.55
CA ASP A 36 -21.26 -29.61 1.60
C ASP A 36 -21.73 -28.95 0.28
N ASN A 37 -21.28 -27.75 -0.10
CA ASN A 37 -21.65 -27.20 -1.42
C ASN A 37 -20.66 -26.16 -1.97
N LEU A 38 -19.63 -26.66 -2.65
CA LEU A 38 -18.50 -25.88 -3.16
C LEU A 38 -18.70 -25.55 -4.64
N LEU A 39 -19.60 -24.60 -4.94
CA LEU A 39 -19.76 -24.11 -6.32
C LEU A 39 -18.65 -23.14 -6.75
N TRP A 40 -17.98 -22.48 -5.80
CA TRP A 40 -17.02 -21.40 -6.08
C TRP A 40 -15.57 -21.74 -5.75
N GLU A 41 -15.27 -22.79 -4.97
CA GLU A 41 -13.88 -23.18 -4.67
C GLU A 41 -13.14 -23.67 -5.93
N ASP A 42 -13.82 -24.34 -6.85
CA ASP A 42 -13.23 -24.78 -8.12
C ASP A 42 -12.94 -23.60 -9.07
N GLU A 43 -13.58 -22.44 -8.87
CA GLU A 43 -13.45 -21.25 -9.72
C GLU A 43 -12.46 -20.22 -9.17
N ILE A 44 -12.10 -20.31 -7.89
CA ILE A 44 -11.26 -19.33 -7.21
C ILE A 44 -10.00 -20.00 -6.67
N ASP A 45 -8.90 -19.86 -7.41
CA ASP A 45 -7.57 -20.04 -6.83
C ASP A 45 -7.27 -18.83 -5.95
N LEU A 46 -7.58 -18.95 -4.67
CA LEU A 46 -7.07 -18.07 -3.64
C LEU A 46 -5.63 -18.51 -3.37
N ASP A 47 -4.65 -17.92 -4.07
CA ASP A 47 -3.28 -17.90 -3.56
C ASP A 47 -3.13 -16.67 -2.65
N PRO A 48 -3.29 -16.81 -1.32
CA PRO A 48 -3.07 -15.71 -0.40
C PRO A 48 -1.61 -15.19 -0.41
N GLN A 49 -0.67 -15.82 -1.14
CA GLN A 49 0.75 -15.40 -1.22
C GLN A 49 0.98 -14.26 -2.19
N SER A 50 0.25 -14.21 -3.30
CA SER A 50 0.53 -13.30 -4.43
C SER A 50 -0.20 -11.96 -4.29
N GLY A 51 -1.33 -11.94 -3.56
CA GLY A 51 -2.31 -10.87 -3.72
C GLY A 51 -2.96 -10.87 -5.12
N ASP A 52 -2.76 -11.95 -5.88
CA ASP A 52 -3.47 -12.24 -7.11
C ASP A 52 -4.51 -13.28 -6.77
N THR A 53 -5.77 -12.87 -6.79
CA THR A 53 -6.84 -13.82 -7.02
C THR A 53 -7.06 -13.87 -8.53
N ASN A 54 -7.20 -15.07 -9.08
CA ASN A 54 -7.74 -15.21 -10.44
C ASN A 54 -9.18 -14.67 -10.54
N LEU A 55 -9.84 -14.44 -9.39
CA LEU A 55 -11.14 -13.81 -9.32
C LEU A 55 -11.05 -12.31 -9.65
N THR A 56 -11.63 -11.93 -10.78
CA THR A 56 -11.80 -10.52 -11.17
C THR A 56 -13.02 -9.91 -10.49
N LYS A 57 -13.04 -8.58 -10.33
CA LYS A 57 -14.20 -7.85 -9.75
C LYS A 57 -15.54 -8.15 -10.46
N PRO A 58 -15.61 -8.26 -11.81
CA PRO A 58 -16.84 -8.69 -12.49
C PRO A 58 -17.27 -10.12 -12.12
N GLN A 59 -16.32 -11.07 -12.06
CA GLN A 59 -16.64 -12.44 -11.65
C GLN A 59 -17.15 -12.48 -10.21
N ALA A 60 -16.55 -11.72 -9.29
CA ALA A 60 -17.03 -11.64 -7.91
C ALA A 60 -18.46 -11.08 -7.83
N ARG A 61 -18.81 -10.10 -8.67
CA ARG A 61 -20.18 -9.59 -8.75
C ARG A 61 -21.17 -10.67 -9.24
N THR A 62 -20.79 -11.45 -10.24
CA THR A 62 -21.62 -12.57 -10.73
C THR A 62 -21.81 -13.62 -9.65
N LEU A 63 -20.73 -14.03 -8.98
CA LEU A 63 -20.80 -14.98 -7.86
C LEU A 63 -21.70 -14.50 -6.72
N ALA A 64 -21.62 -13.21 -6.36
CA ALA A 64 -22.49 -12.64 -5.34
C ALA A 64 -23.97 -12.76 -5.72
N GLU A 65 -24.32 -12.44 -6.97
CA GLU A 65 -25.70 -12.52 -7.46
C GLU A 65 -26.22 -13.97 -7.53
N ASP A 66 -25.41 -14.88 -8.08
CA ASP A 66 -25.77 -16.30 -8.19
C ASP A 66 -25.97 -16.95 -6.81
N LEU A 67 -25.06 -16.65 -5.86
CA LEU A 67 -25.19 -17.11 -4.48
C LEU A 67 -26.43 -16.52 -3.80
N ARG A 68 -26.69 -15.22 -3.98
CA ARG A 68 -27.88 -14.57 -3.41
C ARG A 68 -29.17 -15.19 -3.95
N GLN A 69 -29.25 -15.44 -5.25
CA GLN A 69 -30.40 -16.10 -5.86
C GLN A 69 -30.62 -17.52 -5.31
N SER A 70 -29.54 -18.27 -5.05
CA SER A 70 -29.64 -19.61 -4.46
C SER A 70 -30.20 -19.58 -3.02
N LEU A 71 -29.93 -18.51 -2.27
CA LEU A 71 -30.32 -18.35 -0.87
C LEU A 71 -31.81 -18.00 -0.67
N GLU A 72 -32.44 -17.31 -1.63
CA GLU A 72 -33.87 -16.95 -1.55
C GLU A 72 -34.79 -18.16 -1.34
N SER A 73 -34.33 -19.36 -1.73
CA SER A 73 -35.07 -20.62 -1.63
C SER A 73 -34.72 -21.50 -0.42
N ARG A 74 -33.70 -21.15 0.38
CA ARG A 74 -33.06 -22.07 1.36
C ARG A 74 -32.88 -21.54 2.79
N LEU A 75 -33.22 -20.28 3.05
CA LEU A 75 -33.00 -19.62 4.35
C LEU A 75 -33.63 -20.34 5.56
N GLU A 76 -34.70 -21.13 5.36
CA GLU A 76 -35.40 -21.82 6.45
C GLU A 76 -34.82 -23.20 6.80
N ASP A 77 -34.11 -23.86 5.86
CA ASP A 77 -33.67 -25.25 6.02
C ASP A 77 -32.34 -25.38 6.78
N ASP A 78 -31.43 -24.41 6.60
CA ASP A 78 -30.16 -24.30 7.35
C ASP A 78 -29.84 -22.83 7.66
N PRO A 79 -30.29 -22.32 8.82
CA PRO A 79 -30.10 -20.90 9.18
C PRO A 79 -28.63 -20.48 9.36
N ILE A 80 -27.74 -21.40 9.76
CA ILE A 80 -26.32 -21.08 10.01
C ILE A 80 -25.56 -21.08 8.68
N GLY A 81 -25.67 -22.15 7.89
CA GLY A 81 -25.05 -22.22 6.56
C GLY A 81 -25.53 -21.09 5.65
N SER A 82 -26.84 -20.83 5.62
CA SER A 82 -27.40 -19.71 4.84
C SER A 82 -26.85 -18.35 5.27
N ALA A 83 -26.60 -18.14 6.57
CA ALA A 83 -25.99 -16.90 7.05
C ALA A 83 -24.51 -16.79 6.68
N MET A 84 -23.76 -17.90 6.69
CA MET A 84 -22.37 -17.95 6.24
C MET A 84 -22.25 -17.68 4.73
N GLN A 85 -23.15 -18.26 3.92
CA GLN A 85 -23.21 -17.97 2.49
C GLN A 85 -23.61 -16.53 2.21
N LEU A 86 -24.58 -15.97 2.96
CA LEU A 86 -24.94 -14.56 2.85
C LEU A 86 -23.76 -13.65 3.23
N ALA A 87 -22.96 -14.03 4.23
CA ALA A 87 -21.73 -13.34 4.54
C ALA A 87 -20.75 -13.37 3.34
N ASN A 88 -20.61 -14.52 2.67
CA ASN A 88 -19.77 -14.62 1.47
C ASN A 88 -20.29 -13.72 0.32
N VAL A 89 -21.61 -13.64 0.10
CA VAL A 89 -22.23 -12.69 -0.86
C VAL A 89 -21.80 -11.26 -0.54
N GLY A 90 -21.89 -10.87 0.73
CA GLY A 90 -21.48 -9.54 1.17
C GLY A 90 -19.98 -9.25 0.97
N MET A 91 -19.11 -10.25 1.18
CA MET A 91 -17.66 -10.13 0.94
C MET A 91 -17.34 -10.01 -0.55
N PHE A 92 -17.99 -10.81 -1.42
CA PHE A 92 -17.84 -10.69 -2.87
C PHE A 92 -18.34 -9.35 -3.41
N SER A 93 -19.49 -8.87 -2.92
CA SER A 93 -20.04 -7.55 -3.28
C SER A 93 -19.08 -6.43 -2.89
N THR A 94 -18.53 -6.50 -1.67
CA THR A 94 -17.53 -5.53 -1.18
C THR A 94 -16.28 -5.55 -2.05
N TYR A 95 -15.73 -6.72 -2.36
CA TYR A 95 -14.55 -6.86 -3.23
C TYR A 95 -14.81 -6.33 -4.65
N ALA A 96 -16.01 -6.54 -5.19
CA ALA A 96 -16.45 -6.01 -6.48
C ALA A 96 -16.67 -4.48 -6.48
N GLY A 97 -16.60 -3.83 -5.31
CA GLY A 97 -16.74 -2.39 -5.12
C GLY A 97 -18.16 -1.91 -4.80
N ASP A 98 -19.15 -2.81 -4.69
CA ASP A 98 -20.47 -2.45 -4.18
C ASP A 98 -20.47 -2.54 -2.64
N LEU A 99 -19.91 -1.50 -2.02
CA LEU A 99 -19.73 -1.43 -0.57
C LEU A 99 -21.07 -1.40 0.17
N THR A 100 -22.12 -0.81 -0.43
CA THR A 100 -23.45 -0.70 0.17
C THR A 100 -24.21 -2.02 0.18
N ALA A 101 -24.21 -2.76 -0.94
CA ALA A 101 -24.78 -4.10 -0.98
C ALA A 101 -23.99 -5.04 -0.03
N GLY A 102 -22.65 -4.94 -0.08
CA GLY A 102 -21.77 -5.68 0.82
C GLY A 102 -22.11 -5.46 2.29
N GLN A 103 -22.26 -4.22 2.73
CA GLN A 103 -22.63 -3.90 4.11
C GLN A 103 -23.98 -4.51 4.50
N THR A 104 -25.00 -4.34 3.64
CA THR A 104 -26.36 -4.81 3.91
C THR A 104 -26.40 -6.32 4.15
N ASP A 105 -25.74 -7.09 3.28
CA ASP A 105 -25.69 -8.55 3.42
C ASP A 105 -24.87 -8.99 4.63
N LEU A 106 -23.73 -8.35 4.88
CA LEU A 106 -22.87 -8.68 6.02
C LEU A 106 -23.57 -8.39 7.36
N GLU A 107 -24.32 -7.29 7.46
CA GLU A 107 -25.11 -6.96 8.66
C GLU A 107 -26.25 -7.95 8.87
N LEU A 108 -26.95 -8.34 7.80
CA LEU A 108 -28.00 -9.35 7.86
C LEU A 108 -27.43 -10.72 8.26
N ALA A 109 -26.32 -11.14 7.66
CA ALA A 109 -25.61 -12.36 8.01
C ALA A 109 -25.16 -12.36 9.46
N LEU A 110 -24.58 -11.25 9.94
CA LEU A 110 -24.20 -11.10 11.35
C LEU A 110 -25.41 -11.25 12.27
N LYS A 111 -26.54 -10.62 11.94
CA LYS A 111 -27.77 -10.73 12.74
C LYS A 111 -28.27 -12.18 12.83
N LEU A 112 -28.24 -12.93 11.72
CA LEU A 112 -28.65 -14.33 11.68
C LEU A 112 -27.70 -15.22 12.51
N LEU A 113 -26.39 -15.06 12.35
CA LEU A 113 -25.40 -15.80 13.15
C LEU A 113 -25.53 -15.46 14.64
N GLN A 114 -25.70 -14.19 15.01
CA GLN A 114 -25.86 -13.78 16.40
C GLN A 114 -27.11 -14.38 17.09
N ALA A 115 -28.14 -14.74 16.33
CA ALA A 115 -29.31 -15.41 16.90
C ALA A 115 -29.01 -16.85 17.33
N GLN A 116 -28.02 -17.49 16.71
CA GLN A 116 -27.64 -18.89 16.96
C GLN A 116 -26.40 -19.02 17.86
N HIS A 117 -25.55 -17.98 17.88
CA HIS A 117 -24.29 -17.97 18.60
C HIS A 117 -24.31 -17.11 19.86
N ARG A 118 -23.41 -17.41 20.81
CA ARG A 118 -23.19 -16.52 21.97
C ARG A 118 -22.52 -15.22 21.51
N GLN A 119 -22.69 -14.14 22.28
CA GLN A 119 -22.14 -12.81 21.98
C GLN A 119 -20.62 -12.79 21.67
N TYR A 120 -19.86 -13.75 22.21
CA TYR A 120 -18.41 -13.87 22.08
C TYR A 120 -18.00 -15.20 21.46
N ASP A 121 -18.75 -15.67 20.47
CA ASP A 121 -18.44 -16.88 19.72
C ASP A 121 -17.31 -16.63 18.70
N PRO A 122 -16.30 -17.52 18.58
CA PRO A 122 -15.18 -17.30 17.66
C PRO A 122 -15.61 -17.17 16.21
N GLU A 123 -16.70 -17.83 15.82
CA GLU A 123 -17.20 -17.85 14.45
C GLU A 123 -17.69 -16.47 13.99
N LEU A 124 -18.04 -15.59 14.93
CA LEU A 124 -18.42 -14.21 14.66
C LEU A 124 -17.23 -13.31 14.29
N THR A 125 -15.99 -13.69 14.65
CA THR A 125 -14.81 -12.84 14.38
C THR A 125 -14.60 -12.58 12.90
N ARG A 126 -14.92 -13.58 12.06
CA ARG A 126 -14.75 -13.53 10.61
C ARG A 126 -15.68 -12.49 9.97
N ILE A 127 -16.99 -12.59 10.23
CA ILE A 127 -18.00 -11.64 9.75
C ILE A 127 -17.81 -10.23 10.34
N ILE A 128 -17.45 -10.11 11.63
CA ILE A 128 -17.17 -8.81 12.26
C ILE A 128 -15.96 -8.14 11.61
N SER A 129 -14.91 -8.90 11.30
CA SER A 129 -13.74 -8.35 10.60
C SER A 129 -14.11 -7.92 9.18
N ALA A 130 -14.93 -8.69 8.45
CA ALA A 130 -15.41 -8.30 7.12
C ALA A 130 -16.23 -7.01 7.12
N LEU A 131 -17.11 -6.82 8.12
CA LEU A 131 -17.81 -5.54 8.33
C LEU A 131 -16.85 -4.39 8.60
N GLY A 132 -15.81 -4.62 9.42
CA GLY A 132 -14.75 -3.64 9.65
C GLY A 132 -14.01 -3.26 8.37
N ILE A 133 -13.73 -4.22 7.49
CA ILE A 133 -13.08 -3.99 6.20
C ILE A 133 -14.00 -3.19 5.27
N ASN A 134 -15.27 -3.59 5.15
CA ASN A 134 -16.25 -2.86 4.34
C ASN A 134 -16.38 -1.41 4.83
N ALA A 135 -16.55 -1.18 6.14
CA ALA A 135 -16.60 0.17 6.71
C ALA A 135 -15.30 0.97 6.47
N PHE A 136 -14.12 0.33 6.54
CA PHE A 136 -12.85 0.99 6.22
C PHE A 136 -12.78 1.44 4.76
N LEU A 137 -13.26 0.61 3.82
CA LEU A 137 -13.32 0.94 2.39
C LEU A 137 -14.33 2.03 2.07
N GLN A 138 -15.37 2.18 2.90
CA GLN A 138 -16.30 3.31 2.86
C GLN A 138 -15.74 4.58 3.53
N GLU A 139 -14.49 4.56 4.02
CA GLU A 139 -13.86 5.63 4.81
C GLU A 139 -14.57 5.95 6.14
N ASN A 140 -15.47 5.07 6.59
CA ASN A 140 -16.13 5.13 7.89
C ASN A 140 -15.20 4.57 8.99
N PHE A 141 -14.08 5.25 9.22
CA PHE A 141 -12.97 4.75 10.05
C PHE A 141 -13.36 4.49 11.52
N GLU A 142 -14.27 5.28 12.09
CA GLU A 142 -14.77 5.07 13.46
C GLU A 142 -15.56 3.74 13.57
N VAL A 143 -16.46 3.49 12.61
CA VAL A 143 -17.23 2.25 12.54
C VAL A 143 -16.30 1.06 12.30
N ALA A 144 -15.32 1.21 11.42
CA ALA A 144 -14.29 0.20 11.17
C ALA A 144 -13.50 -0.14 12.44
N GLU A 145 -13.02 0.87 13.19
CA GLU A 145 -12.31 0.67 14.45
C GLU A 145 -13.16 -0.11 15.45
N ASN A 146 -14.44 0.25 15.58
CA ASN A 146 -15.36 -0.43 16.50
C ASN A 146 -15.50 -1.93 16.17
N TYR A 147 -15.66 -2.28 14.89
CA TYR A 147 -15.69 -3.67 14.45
C TYR A 147 -14.37 -4.39 14.71
N PHE A 148 -13.23 -3.80 14.35
CA PHE A 148 -11.92 -4.42 14.59
C PHE A 148 -11.61 -4.58 16.09
N ARG A 149 -11.98 -3.61 16.94
CA ARG A 149 -11.84 -3.75 18.41
C ARG A 149 -12.76 -4.82 18.97
N ARG A 150 -13.98 -4.95 18.44
CA ARG A 150 -14.90 -6.03 18.82
C ARG A 150 -14.33 -7.40 18.46
N SER A 151 -13.82 -7.56 17.23
CA SER A 151 -13.12 -8.77 16.78
C SER A 151 -11.92 -9.07 17.68
N GLN A 152 -11.10 -8.06 17.99
CA GLN A 152 -9.97 -8.19 18.92
C GLN A 152 -10.40 -8.69 20.30
N HIS A 153 -11.48 -8.15 20.85
CA HIS A 153 -11.98 -8.52 22.17
C HIS A 153 -12.44 -9.98 22.21
N ILE A 154 -13.11 -10.46 21.15
CA ILE A 154 -13.53 -11.86 21.04
C ILE A 154 -12.29 -12.78 21.01
N HIS A 155 -11.29 -12.46 20.18
CA HIS A 155 -10.03 -13.22 20.14
C HIS A 155 -9.30 -13.22 21.50
N HIS A 156 -9.24 -12.07 22.20
CA HIS A 156 -8.60 -11.99 23.51
C HIS A 156 -9.27 -12.91 24.54
N ARG A 157 -10.60 -13.03 24.52
CA ARG A 157 -11.35 -13.87 25.46
C ARG A 157 -11.18 -15.35 25.20
N GLN A 158 -10.94 -15.75 23.96
CA GLN A 158 -10.89 -17.15 23.55
C GLN A 158 -9.47 -17.69 23.56
N ASP A 159 -8.57 -16.97 22.91
CA ASP A 159 -7.25 -17.50 22.56
C ASP A 159 -6.14 -16.89 23.44
N GLY A 160 -6.46 -15.82 24.18
CA GLY A 160 -5.53 -15.04 25.00
C GLY A 160 -4.76 -13.98 24.20
N LEU A 161 -4.04 -13.07 24.87
CA LEU A 161 -3.48 -11.83 24.28
C LEU A 161 -2.39 -11.99 23.21
N PHE A 162 -1.91 -13.19 22.92
CA PHE A 162 -0.75 -13.39 22.03
C PHE A 162 -0.99 -14.46 20.99
N THR A 163 -2.07 -14.39 20.21
CA THR A 163 -2.41 -15.44 19.21
C THR A 163 -2.25 -14.94 17.79
N SER A 164 -1.90 -15.84 16.87
CA SER A 164 -1.66 -15.48 15.47
C SER A 164 -2.87 -14.88 14.77
N GLY A 165 -4.09 -15.28 15.17
CA GLY A 165 -5.33 -14.74 14.60
C GLY A 165 -5.48 -13.23 14.82
N GLN A 166 -4.84 -12.67 15.87
CA GLN A 166 -4.91 -11.25 16.17
C GLN A 166 -4.10 -10.39 15.21
N THR A 167 -3.12 -10.96 14.52
CA THR A 167 -2.19 -10.18 13.72
C THR A 167 -2.88 -9.52 12.51
N ALA A 168 -3.84 -10.17 11.83
CA ALA A 168 -4.66 -9.48 10.82
C ALA A 168 -5.41 -8.30 11.41
N ASN A 169 -6.07 -8.53 12.53
CA ASN A 169 -6.91 -7.52 13.14
C ASN A 169 -6.08 -6.32 13.63
N LEU A 170 -4.88 -6.56 14.16
CA LEU A 170 -3.91 -5.51 14.50
C LEU A 170 -3.43 -4.75 13.26
N ASN A 171 -3.24 -5.42 12.13
CA ASN A 171 -2.88 -4.75 10.87
C ASN A 171 -4.04 -3.90 10.32
N TRP A 172 -5.29 -4.31 10.53
CA TRP A 172 -6.45 -3.48 10.22
C TRP A 172 -6.55 -2.27 11.13
N LEU A 173 -6.44 -2.45 12.45
CA LEU A 173 -6.36 -1.34 13.40
C LEU A 173 -5.21 -0.39 13.06
N THR A 174 -4.05 -0.91 12.66
CA THR A 174 -2.92 -0.10 12.19
C THR A 174 -3.33 0.78 11.00
N ARG A 175 -3.99 0.21 9.98
CA ARG A 175 -4.48 0.98 8.83
C ARG A 175 -5.48 2.04 9.24
N THR A 176 -6.48 1.69 10.05
CA THR A 176 -7.47 2.63 10.58
C THR A 176 -6.79 3.79 11.31
N TYR A 177 -5.85 3.51 12.20
CA TYR A 177 -5.12 4.53 12.93
C TYR A 177 -4.26 5.41 12.03
N LEU A 178 -3.64 4.87 10.97
CA LEU A 178 -2.91 5.69 10.01
C LEU A 178 -3.85 6.61 9.23
N SER A 179 -5.00 6.10 8.78
CA SER A 179 -6.01 6.91 8.06
C SER A 179 -6.58 8.03 8.92
N THR A 180 -6.62 7.86 10.25
CA THR A 180 -7.07 8.88 11.20
C THR A 180 -5.91 9.63 11.88
N GLU A 181 -4.68 9.55 11.34
CA GLU A 181 -3.48 10.21 11.87
C GLU A 181 -3.10 9.88 13.34
N ARG A 182 -3.62 8.78 13.87
CA ARG A 182 -3.37 8.25 15.21
C ARG A 182 -2.10 7.40 15.23
N TYR A 183 -1.02 8.09 14.94
CA TYR A 183 0.30 7.54 14.66
C TYR A 183 0.90 6.69 15.78
N GLU A 184 0.68 7.05 17.04
CA GLU A 184 1.22 6.30 18.19
C GLU A 184 0.50 4.97 18.42
N GLU A 185 -0.83 4.94 18.26
CA GLU A 185 -1.61 3.71 18.33
C GLU A 185 -1.26 2.75 17.20
N ALA A 186 -1.05 3.28 15.99
CA ALA A 186 -0.58 2.48 14.85
C ALA A 186 0.80 1.85 15.14
N ASP A 187 1.73 2.64 15.68
CA ASP A 187 3.08 2.15 16.03
C ASP A 187 3.02 1.08 17.13
N THR A 188 2.11 1.26 18.10
CA THR A 188 1.87 0.30 19.18
C THR A 188 1.30 -1.01 18.65
N ALA A 189 0.33 -0.95 17.73
CA ALA A 189 -0.25 -2.13 17.09
C ALA A 189 0.80 -2.95 16.33
N GLN A 190 1.70 -2.31 15.58
CA GLN A 190 2.77 -3.00 14.84
C GLN A 190 3.85 -3.59 15.76
N ARG A 191 4.19 -2.92 16.88
CA ARG A 191 5.05 -3.55 17.89
C ARG A 191 4.37 -4.75 18.55
N HIS A 192 3.04 -4.71 18.73
CA HIS A 192 2.32 -5.86 19.25
C HIS A 192 2.32 -7.04 18.27
N VAL A 193 2.18 -6.79 16.96
CA VAL A 193 2.39 -7.81 15.91
C VAL A 193 3.75 -8.49 16.05
N LEU A 194 4.82 -7.71 16.20
CA LEU A 194 6.17 -8.25 16.41
C LEU A 194 6.27 -9.09 17.69
N GLN A 195 5.69 -8.63 18.79
CA GLN A 195 5.70 -9.36 20.07
C GLN A 195 4.96 -10.70 19.98
N ILE A 196 3.83 -10.74 19.28
CA ILE A 196 3.09 -12.00 19.03
C ILE A 196 3.99 -12.97 18.24
N ALA A 197 4.63 -12.49 17.18
CA ALA A 197 5.53 -13.30 16.36
C ALA A 197 6.71 -13.85 17.15
N GLN A 198 7.41 -13.02 17.93
CA GLN A 198 8.54 -13.44 18.75
C GLN A 198 8.18 -14.49 19.81
N ARG A 199 6.94 -14.49 20.33
CA ARG A 199 6.50 -15.45 21.36
C ARG A 199 6.10 -16.82 20.79
N ARG A 200 5.82 -16.88 19.50
CA ARG A 200 5.11 -18.03 18.91
C ARG A 200 5.89 -18.69 17.79
N LEU A 201 6.72 -17.93 17.08
CA LEU A 201 7.62 -18.44 16.07
C LEU A 201 8.93 -18.85 16.72
N VAL A 202 9.57 -19.85 16.14
CA VAL A 202 10.91 -20.27 16.55
C VAL A 202 11.88 -19.13 16.26
N ASN A 203 12.80 -18.87 17.20
CA ASN A 203 13.88 -17.91 16.99
C ASN A 203 14.65 -18.25 15.71
N ASP A 204 15.07 -17.22 14.97
CA ASP A 204 15.84 -17.33 13.72
C ASP A 204 15.16 -18.16 12.61
N SER A 205 13.83 -18.33 12.69
CA SER A 205 13.04 -18.96 11.63
C SER A 205 12.76 -18.00 10.48
N PRO A 206 12.67 -18.49 9.22
CA PRO A 206 12.29 -17.68 8.07
C PRO A 206 10.95 -16.93 8.26
N GLN A 207 10.02 -17.52 9.01
CA GLN A 207 8.73 -16.91 9.30
C GLN A 207 8.88 -15.69 10.20
N LEU A 208 9.71 -15.77 11.25
CA LEU A 208 9.98 -14.65 12.14
C LEU A 208 10.76 -13.55 11.40
N ASP A 209 11.69 -13.96 10.53
CA ASP A 209 12.46 -13.06 9.68
C ASP A 209 11.54 -12.21 8.78
N GLU A 210 10.51 -12.82 8.18
CA GLU A 210 9.50 -12.12 7.38
C GLU A 210 8.75 -11.06 8.19
N VAL A 211 8.29 -11.40 9.41
CA VAL A 211 7.59 -10.45 10.28
C VAL A 211 8.50 -9.27 10.65
N LYS A 212 9.74 -9.56 11.03
CA LYS A 212 10.72 -8.53 11.38
C LYS A 212 10.98 -7.60 10.19
N ARG A 213 11.11 -8.14 8.97
CA ARG A 213 11.26 -7.33 7.75
C ARG A 213 10.03 -6.45 7.52
N GLY A 214 8.82 -7.00 7.62
CA GLY A 214 7.57 -6.24 7.46
C GLY A 214 7.43 -5.09 8.46
N VAL A 215 7.69 -5.34 9.74
CA VAL A 215 7.64 -4.31 10.79
C VAL A 215 8.75 -3.27 10.60
N ALA A 216 9.95 -3.67 10.13
CA ALA A 216 11.00 -2.73 9.80
C ALA A 216 10.63 -1.80 8.64
N ILE A 217 9.98 -2.33 7.60
CA ILE A 217 9.45 -1.53 6.48
C ILE A 217 8.44 -0.51 7.00
N TYR A 218 7.48 -0.95 7.83
CA TYR A 218 6.51 -0.07 8.46
C TYR A 218 7.18 1.07 9.23
N LEU A 219 8.11 0.74 10.15
CA LEU A 219 8.80 1.73 10.99
C LEU A 219 9.66 2.69 10.16
N GLY A 220 10.34 2.20 9.13
CA GLY A 220 11.12 3.03 8.21
C GLY A 220 10.26 4.03 7.44
N ARG A 221 9.10 3.58 6.94
CA ARG A 221 8.12 4.46 6.27
C ARG A 221 7.51 5.47 7.23
N ARG A 222 7.16 5.05 8.44
CA ARG A 222 6.70 5.97 9.51
C ARG A 222 7.75 7.01 9.88
N GLY A 223 9.03 6.63 9.94
CA GLY A 223 10.11 7.58 10.11
C GLY A 223 10.21 8.58 8.94
N SER A 224 9.87 8.16 7.73
CA SER A 224 9.92 9.00 6.53
C SER A 224 8.85 10.08 6.48
N THR A 225 7.70 9.87 7.13
CA THR A 225 6.62 10.89 7.21
C THR A 225 6.98 12.03 8.16
N ILE A 226 7.92 11.80 9.08
CA ILE A 226 8.39 12.83 10.00
C ILE A 226 9.51 13.61 9.32
N SER A 227 9.29 14.92 9.16
CA SER A 227 10.27 15.83 8.57
C SER A 227 11.58 15.80 9.35
N PRO A 228 12.75 15.75 8.67
CA PRO A 228 14.05 15.95 9.31
C PRO A 228 14.20 17.32 9.98
N LEU A 229 13.32 18.28 9.64
CA LEU A 229 13.29 19.65 10.14
C LEU A 229 12.19 19.87 11.20
N ALA A 230 11.51 18.81 11.65
CA ALA A 230 10.49 18.90 12.69
C ALA A 230 11.09 19.33 14.06
N ASP A 231 10.22 19.54 15.05
CA ASP A 231 10.63 19.82 16.42
C ASP A 231 11.48 18.68 17.03
N GLU A 232 12.05 18.94 18.21
CA GLU A 232 12.95 18.00 18.88
C GLU A 232 12.31 16.65 19.19
N MET A 233 11.07 16.64 19.68
CA MET A 233 10.37 15.42 20.06
C MET A 233 10.05 14.56 18.83
N ALA A 234 9.55 15.20 17.76
CA ALA A 234 9.29 14.55 16.49
C ALA A 234 10.58 13.98 15.87
N ARG A 235 11.69 14.74 15.89
CA ARG A 235 13.00 14.27 15.40
C ARG A 235 13.55 13.10 16.23
N ALA A 236 13.38 13.12 17.55
CA ALA A 236 13.76 12.01 18.41
C ALA A 236 12.94 10.74 18.08
N ASN A 237 11.62 10.89 17.88
CA ASN A 237 10.77 9.79 17.45
C ASN A 237 11.19 9.25 16.07
N ARG A 238 11.44 10.13 15.10
CA ARG A 238 11.97 9.78 13.78
C ARG A 238 13.24 8.93 13.88
N GLN A 239 14.21 9.40 14.67
CA GLN A 239 15.48 8.70 14.83
C GLN A 239 15.27 7.32 15.50
N ARG A 240 14.38 7.23 16.48
CA ARG A 240 14.00 5.98 17.14
C ARG A 240 13.39 4.99 16.14
N LEU A 241 12.42 5.41 15.32
CA LEU A 241 11.78 4.56 14.31
C LEU A 241 12.78 3.98 13.31
N PHE A 242 13.70 4.80 12.77
CA PHE A 242 14.76 4.31 11.87
C PHE A 242 15.75 3.37 12.56
N SER A 243 16.05 3.63 13.84
CA SER A 243 16.97 2.79 14.61
C SER A 243 16.36 1.42 14.88
N GLU A 244 15.08 1.36 15.27
CA GLU A 244 14.33 0.12 15.43
C GLU A 244 14.26 -0.66 14.11
N ALA A 245 13.91 0.01 13.00
CA ALA A 245 13.83 -0.61 11.69
C ALA A 245 15.16 -1.25 11.26
N LEU A 246 16.27 -0.51 11.35
CA LEU A 246 17.59 -1.02 10.96
C LEU A 246 18.09 -2.13 11.89
N THR A 247 17.70 -2.10 13.17
CA THR A 247 18.02 -3.19 14.12
C THR A 247 17.32 -4.47 13.71
N LEU A 248 16.02 -4.42 13.42
CA LEU A 248 15.26 -5.57 12.95
C LEU A 248 15.84 -6.15 11.66
N ILE A 249 16.18 -5.32 10.68
CA ILE A 249 16.81 -5.77 9.43
C ILE A 249 18.17 -6.42 9.68
N GLN A 250 18.97 -5.87 10.60
CA GLN A 250 20.26 -6.46 10.93
C GLN A 250 20.10 -7.81 11.63
N GLU A 251 19.10 -7.97 12.49
CA GLU A 251 18.77 -9.27 13.09
C GLU A 251 18.37 -10.30 12.02
N VAL A 252 17.54 -9.91 11.04
CA VAL A 252 17.14 -10.80 9.93
C VAL A 252 18.35 -11.23 9.10
N ILE A 253 19.22 -10.28 8.73
CA ILE A 253 20.47 -10.60 7.99
C ILE A 253 21.30 -11.61 8.80
N THR A 254 21.45 -11.38 10.11
CA THR A 254 22.24 -12.26 10.98
C THR A 254 21.62 -13.66 11.08
N SER A 255 20.30 -13.77 11.22
CA SER A 255 19.55 -15.02 11.24
C SER A 255 19.76 -15.84 9.95
N ILE A 256 19.59 -15.19 8.78
CA ILE A 256 19.78 -15.84 7.48
C ILE A 256 21.24 -16.28 7.31
N GLU A 257 22.21 -15.42 7.66
CA GLU A 257 23.63 -15.74 7.56
C GLU A 257 24.02 -16.95 8.44
N GLN A 258 23.42 -17.08 9.62
CA GLN A 258 23.67 -18.21 10.51
C GLN A 258 23.03 -19.51 9.99
N ARG A 259 21.83 -19.45 9.40
CA ARG A 259 21.15 -20.64 8.86
C ARG A 259 21.73 -21.13 7.54
N LEU A 260 22.05 -20.21 6.63
CA LEU A 260 22.27 -20.52 5.21
C LEU A 260 23.66 -20.10 4.70
N GLY A 261 24.35 -19.18 5.40
CA GLY A 261 25.63 -18.62 4.98
C GLY A 261 25.55 -17.18 4.45
N LYS A 262 26.71 -16.60 4.10
CA LYS A 262 26.84 -15.15 3.85
C LYS A 262 26.54 -14.68 2.43
N ASP A 263 26.56 -15.60 1.48
CA ASP A 263 26.47 -15.34 0.03
C ASP A 263 25.29 -16.08 -0.60
N VAL A 264 24.13 -16.02 0.06
CA VAL A 264 22.91 -16.72 -0.34
C VAL A 264 21.85 -15.76 -0.90
N MET A 265 21.06 -16.23 -1.87
CA MET A 265 20.06 -15.42 -2.58
C MET A 265 18.96 -14.89 -1.65
N GLU A 266 18.67 -15.59 -0.56
CA GLU A 266 17.68 -15.22 0.46
C GLU A 266 18.01 -13.91 1.17
N LEU A 267 19.27 -13.45 1.14
CA LEU A 267 19.65 -12.15 1.68
C LEU A 267 19.22 -10.98 0.78
N ILE A 268 18.99 -11.20 -0.51
CA ILE A 268 18.73 -10.13 -1.49
C ILE A 268 17.52 -9.26 -1.10
N PRO A 269 16.33 -9.80 -0.81
CA PRO A 269 15.17 -8.97 -0.44
C PRO A 269 15.41 -8.15 0.83
N VAL A 270 16.16 -8.70 1.78
CA VAL A 270 16.46 -8.06 3.07
C VAL A 270 17.50 -6.95 2.91
N LEU A 271 18.49 -7.15 2.05
CA LEU A 271 19.48 -6.12 1.69
C LEU A 271 18.85 -4.98 0.90
N LYS A 272 17.96 -5.27 -0.07
CA LYS A 272 17.17 -4.22 -0.75
C LYS A 272 16.32 -3.43 0.26
N THR A 273 15.66 -4.11 1.20
CA THR A 273 14.91 -3.44 2.29
C THR A 273 15.82 -2.54 3.15
N LYS A 274 17.03 -2.99 3.47
CA LYS A 274 18.02 -2.17 4.20
C LYS A 274 18.37 -0.90 3.42
N ALA A 275 18.59 -1.03 2.11
CA ALA A 275 18.88 0.08 1.22
C ALA A 275 17.73 1.10 1.21
N GLU A 276 16.49 0.64 1.10
CA GLU A 276 15.29 1.49 1.13
C GLU A 276 15.15 2.26 2.45
N ILE A 277 15.37 1.61 3.59
CA ILE A 277 15.29 2.27 4.90
C ILE A 277 16.37 3.36 5.03
N HIS A 278 17.58 3.11 4.52
CA HIS A 278 18.62 4.14 4.47
C HIS A 278 18.25 5.30 3.55
N PHE A 279 17.64 5.02 2.40
CA PHE A 279 17.12 6.04 1.50
C PHE A 279 16.06 6.91 2.19
N TRP A 280 15.05 6.31 2.83
CA TRP A 280 14.01 7.03 3.58
C TRP A 280 14.55 7.85 4.76
N ARG A 281 15.60 7.34 5.42
CA ARG A 281 16.23 8.06 6.55
C ARG A 281 16.90 9.35 6.10
N GLY A 282 17.46 9.38 4.88
CA GLY A 282 18.24 10.49 4.36
C GLY A 282 19.64 10.61 4.98
N GLY A 283 20.52 11.34 4.30
CA GLY A 283 21.82 11.77 4.82
C GLY A 283 22.96 10.76 4.82
N HIS A 284 22.76 9.47 4.48
CA HIS A 284 23.82 8.45 4.49
C HIS A 284 23.83 7.55 3.25
N SER A 285 24.25 8.12 2.13
CA SER A 285 24.42 7.46 0.82
C SER A 285 25.17 6.12 0.88
N ARG A 286 26.29 6.07 1.62
CA ARG A 286 27.19 4.91 1.65
C ARG A 286 26.52 3.61 2.11
N PHE A 287 25.54 3.67 3.00
CA PHE A 287 24.94 2.45 3.57
C PHE A 287 23.85 1.88 2.65
N GLN A 288 23.18 2.75 1.91
CA GLN A 288 22.28 2.35 0.82
C GLN A 288 23.09 1.64 -0.26
N ASP A 289 24.13 2.31 -0.76
CA ASP A 289 25.02 1.80 -1.80
C ASP A 289 25.67 0.47 -1.39
N ALA A 290 26.22 0.37 -0.18
CA ALA A 290 26.84 -0.86 0.32
C ALA A 290 25.87 -2.05 0.39
N SER A 291 24.58 -1.81 0.63
CA SER A 291 23.58 -2.89 0.66
C SER A 291 23.30 -3.42 -0.75
N LEU A 292 23.23 -2.53 -1.75
CA LEU A 292 23.01 -2.91 -3.15
C LEU A 292 24.28 -3.49 -3.80
N GLU A 293 25.47 -3.00 -3.44
CA GLU A 293 26.75 -3.61 -3.83
C GLU A 293 26.84 -5.04 -3.33
N ARG A 294 26.40 -5.29 -2.09
CA ARG A 294 26.33 -6.66 -1.55
C ARG A 294 25.31 -7.52 -2.30
N THR A 295 24.14 -6.99 -2.62
CA THR A 295 23.14 -7.68 -3.45
C THR A 295 23.75 -8.09 -4.80
N LEU A 296 24.44 -7.18 -5.48
CA LEU A 296 25.11 -7.46 -6.75
C LEU A 296 26.17 -8.56 -6.62
N ALA A 297 27.01 -8.50 -5.58
CA ALA A 297 28.04 -9.50 -5.34
C ALA A 297 27.46 -10.90 -5.12
N ILE A 298 26.34 -11.02 -4.38
CA ILE A 298 25.65 -12.30 -4.16
C ILE A 298 25.16 -12.90 -5.48
N ILE A 299 24.58 -12.07 -6.34
CA ILE A 299 24.06 -12.52 -7.65
C ILE A 299 25.23 -12.92 -8.56
N GLN A 300 26.27 -12.10 -8.66
CA GLN A 300 27.45 -12.39 -9.50
C GLN A 300 28.18 -13.67 -9.10
N ASN A 301 28.17 -14.03 -7.82
CA ASN A 301 28.83 -15.24 -7.32
C ASN A 301 28.01 -16.52 -7.51
N GLN A 302 26.79 -16.45 -8.08
CA GLN A 302 26.04 -17.65 -8.41
C GLN A 302 26.71 -18.44 -9.55
N PRO A 303 26.63 -19.78 -9.58
CA PRO A 303 27.24 -20.60 -10.65
C PRO A 303 26.74 -20.27 -12.06
N ASP A 304 25.48 -19.83 -12.16
CA ASP A 304 24.82 -19.44 -13.40
C ASP A 304 23.86 -18.27 -13.09
N PRO A 305 24.38 -17.04 -12.97
CA PRO A 305 23.57 -15.89 -12.60
C PRO A 305 22.64 -15.55 -13.76
N ALA A 306 21.33 -15.58 -13.51
CA ALA A 306 20.34 -15.19 -14.49
C ALA A 306 20.63 -13.76 -14.99
N GLU A 307 21.02 -13.63 -16.26
CA GLU A 307 21.58 -12.38 -16.80
C GLU A 307 20.61 -11.20 -16.68
N HIS A 308 19.31 -11.45 -16.85
CA HIS A 308 18.28 -10.41 -16.66
C HIS A 308 18.27 -9.85 -15.22
N VAL A 309 18.41 -10.71 -14.21
CA VAL A 309 18.48 -10.31 -12.79
C VAL A 309 19.76 -9.52 -12.54
N LEU A 310 20.86 -9.91 -13.17
CA LEU A 310 22.13 -9.21 -13.05
C LEU A 310 22.06 -7.80 -13.68
N ALA A 311 21.47 -7.68 -14.87
CA ALA A 311 21.26 -6.40 -15.54
C ALA A 311 20.35 -5.47 -14.73
N GLU A 312 19.24 -5.98 -14.19
CA GLU A 312 18.33 -5.23 -13.30
C GLU A 312 19.05 -4.77 -12.03
N THR A 313 19.88 -5.61 -11.42
CA THR A 313 20.60 -5.25 -10.19
C THR A 313 21.66 -4.18 -10.44
N TRP A 314 22.36 -4.23 -11.58
CA TRP A 314 23.26 -3.14 -11.98
C TRP A 314 22.50 -1.84 -12.19
N LEU A 315 21.31 -1.90 -12.77
CA LEU A 315 20.45 -0.74 -12.98
C LEU A 315 19.97 -0.13 -11.65
N ASP A 316 19.54 -0.96 -10.70
CA ASP A 316 19.17 -0.56 -9.33
C ASP A 316 20.34 0.14 -8.62
N LEU A 317 21.55 -0.42 -8.74
CA LEU A 317 22.76 0.16 -8.17
C LEU A 317 23.11 1.51 -8.84
N ALA A 318 22.98 1.60 -10.16
CA ALA A 318 23.22 2.83 -10.92
C ALA A 318 22.25 3.95 -10.52
N ASP A 319 20.96 3.64 -10.39
CA ASP A 319 19.95 4.57 -9.90
C ASP A 319 20.24 5.02 -8.46
N SER A 320 20.62 4.08 -7.59
CA SER A 320 21.08 4.41 -6.23
C SER A 320 22.24 5.39 -6.26
N TYR A 321 23.27 5.11 -7.09
CA TYR A 321 24.42 5.98 -7.25
C TYR A 321 24.05 7.39 -7.74
N ILE A 322 23.05 7.54 -8.62
CA ILE A 322 22.51 8.86 -9.00
C ILE A 322 21.89 9.57 -7.79
N LEU A 323 21.07 8.87 -7.01
CA LEU A 323 20.40 9.43 -5.83
C LEU A 323 21.42 9.84 -4.75
N THR A 324 22.50 9.08 -4.61
CA THR A 324 23.56 9.30 -3.62
C THR A 324 24.67 10.23 -4.09
N GLY A 325 24.70 10.60 -5.37
CA GLY A 325 25.77 11.39 -5.98
C GLY A 325 27.09 10.62 -6.15
N ASN A 326 27.04 9.30 -6.15
CA ASN A 326 28.18 8.44 -6.39
C ASN A 326 28.55 8.43 -7.88
N ARG A 327 29.83 8.64 -8.19
CA ARG A 327 30.33 8.72 -9.57
C ARG A 327 30.35 7.37 -10.28
N GLY A 328 30.22 6.25 -9.55
CA GLY A 328 30.09 4.91 -10.12
C GLY A 328 28.83 4.69 -10.95
N ALA A 329 27.84 5.61 -10.89
CA ALA A 329 26.57 5.47 -11.61
C ALA A 329 26.75 5.20 -13.11
N LEU A 330 27.63 5.95 -13.77
CA LEU A 330 27.85 5.83 -15.21
C LEU A 330 28.41 4.46 -15.60
N GLU A 331 29.29 3.90 -14.78
CA GLU A 331 29.84 2.58 -15.03
C GLU A 331 28.78 1.49 -14.80
N ALA A 332 28.00 1.61 -13.72
CA ALA A 332 26.90 0.68 -13.44
C ALA A 332 25.85 0.65 -14.58
N TYR A 333 25.50 1.80 -15.19
CA TYR A 333 24.63 1.83 -16.36
C TYR A 333 25.24 1.11 -17.58
N ARG A 334 26.55 1.24 -17.81
CA ARG A 334 27.24 0.52 -18.89
C ARG A 334 27.21 -0.98 -18.67
N GLN A 335 27.44 -1.43 -17.44
CA GLN A 335 27.39 -2.86 -17.09
C GLN A 335 25.99 -3.44 -17.31
N ALA A 336 24.94 -2.73 -16.87
CA ALA A 336 23.55 -3.13 -17.12
C ALA A 336 23.26 -3.25 -18.63
N TRP A 337 23.73 -2.27 -19.43
CA TRP A 337 23.52 -2.28 -20.87
C TRP A 337 24.27 -3.40 -21.59
N ALA A 338 25.53 -3.65 -21.22
CA ALA A 338 26.35 -4.71 -21.82
C ALA A 338 25.64 -6.07 -21.71
N ILE A 339 25.19 -6.42 -20.51
CA ILE A 339 24.46 -7.67 -20.25
C ILE A 339 23.15 -7.71 -21.05
N THR A 340 22.38 -6.61 -21.07
CA THR A 340 21.12 -6.56 -21.84
C THR A 340 21.35 -6.75 -23.34
N THR A 341 22.47 -6.24 -23.87
CA THR A 341 22.85 -6.36 -25.28
C THR A 341 23.26 -7.79 -25.62
N ASP A 342 24.02 -8.44 -24.73
CA ASP A 342 24.41 -9.84 -24.90
C ASP A 342 23.16 -10.75 -24.90
N ILE A 343 22.24 -10.55 -23.95
CA ILE A 343 20.91 -11.22 -23.95
C ILE A 343 20.18 -11.01 -25.28
N PHE A 344 20.14 -9.77 -25.78
CA PHE A 344 19.44 -9.47 -27.03
C PHE A 344 20.10 -10.18 -28.21
N ASN A 345 21.43 -10.19 -28.28
CA ASN A 345 22.18 -10.82 -29.36
C ASN A 345 22.06 -12.35 -29.35
N ASP A 346 22.03 -12.98 -28.18
CA ASP A 346 21.85 -14.42 -28.04
C ASP A 346 20.44 -14.90 -28.42
N ASN A 347 19.45 -14.01 -28.35
CA ASN A 347 18.06 -14.29 -28.74
C ASN A 347 17.74 -13.97 -30.22
N LEU A 348 18.75 -13.70 -31.06
CA LEU A 348 18.59 -13.36 -32.48
C LEU A 348 18.26 -14.58 -33.36
N GLU A 349 16.98 -14.99 -33.37
CA GLU A 349 16.36 -15.58 -34.57
C GLU A 349 15.22 -14.72 -35.15
N GLN A 350 14.73 -13.66 -34.50
CA GLN A 350 13.57 -12.89 -35.00
C GLN A 350 13.52 -11.37 -34.72
N ALA A 351 14.65 -10.68 -34.47
CA ALA A 351 14.63 -9.21 -34.32
C ALA A 351 15.64 -8.49 -35.21
N ASP A 352 15.21 -7.40 -35.84
CA ASP A 352 16.02 -6.56 -36.72
C ASP A 352 17.00 -5.71 -35.87
N PRO A 353 18.33 -5.97 -35.92
CA PRO A 353 19.32 -5.41 -34.99
C PRO A 353 19.44 -3.88 -35.05
N ALA A 354 18.98 -3.25 -36.14
CA ALA A 354 19.02 -1.80 -36.33
C ALA A 354 18.03 -1.03 -35.44
N THR A 355 16.96 -1.67 -34.97
CA THR A 355 15.86 -1.01 -34.25
C THR A 355 16.08 -0.94 -32.73
N ALA A 356 16.77 -1.93 -32.15
CA ALA A 356 17.05 -1.99 -30.70
C ALA A 356 18.32 -1.22 -30.31
N ALA A 357 19.35 -1.21 -31.17
CA ALA A 357 20.64 -0.58 -30.87
C ALA A 357 20.62 0.96 -30.97
N SER A 358 19.66 1.55 -31.69
CA SER A 358 19.61 3.00 -31.96
C SER A 358 18.62 3.78 -31.08
N ALA A 359 17.86 3.11 -30.21
CA ALA A 359 16.85 3.76 -29.38
C ALA A 359 17.50 4.38 -28.13
N VAL A 360 17.49 5.70 -28.05
CA VAL A 360 17.84 6.42 -26.82
C VAL A 360 16.72 6.17 -25.81
N SER A 361 17.02 5.49 -24.71
CA SER A 361 16.08 5.36 -23.59
C SER A 361 15.84 6.75 -22.98
N PRO A 362 14.59 7.22 -22.88
CA PRO A 362 14.31 8.54 -22.34
C PRO A 362 14.62 8.59 -20.84
N PRO A 363 14.90 9.78 -20.27
CA PRO A 363 15.12 9.92 -18.83
C PRO A 363 13.93 9.45 -18.01
N PHE A 364 14.20 8.75 -16.91
CA PHE A 364 13.18 8.28 -15.96
C PHE A 364 13.33 8.99 -14.62
N MET A 365 12.24 9.47 -14.01
CA MET A 365 12.32 10.23 -12.75
C MET A 365 12.50 9.28 -11.56
N LEU A 366 13.61 9.40 -10.85
CA LEU A 366 13.93 8.58 -9.66
C LEU A 366 13.40 9.22 -8.38
N SER A 367 13.46 10.55 -8.28
CA SER A 367 13.00 11.28 -7.10
C SER A 367 12.51 12.68 -7.47
N PRO A 368 11.36 13.14 -6.95
CA PRO A 368 10.38 12.35 -6.18
C PRO A 368 9.73 11.28 -7.07
N LYS A 369 9.11 10.24 -6.48
CA LYS A 369 8.45 9.18 -7.26
C LYS A 369 7.29 9.71 -8.12
N ALA A 370 6.65 10.79 -7.66
CA ALA A 370 5.65 11.55 -8.41
C ALA A 370 5.68 13.01 -7.94
N TYR A 371 5.23 13.93 -8.79
CA TYR A 371 4.90 15.28 -8.36
C TYR A 371 3.45 15.31 -7.91
N PHE A 372 3.22 15.71 -6.66
CA PHE A 372 1.90 16.08 -6.22
C PHE A 372 1.64 17.55 -6.59
N PRO A 373 0.38 17.92 -6.91
CA PRO A 373 0.04 19.31 -7.11
C PRO A 373 0.46 20.15 -5.91
N LEU A 374 1.02 21.32 -6.17
CA LEU A 374 1.44 22.24 -5.13
C LEU A 374 0.23 23.03 -4.63
N ILE A 375 0.14 23.24 -3.33
CA ILE A 375 -0.94 24.04 -2.74
C ILE A 375 -0.60 25.53 -2.91
N THR A 376 -1.60 26.35 -3.28
CA THR A 376 -1.46 27.81 -3.43
C THR A 376 -2.70 28.56 -2.94
N ASP A 377 -2.52 29.74 -2.37
CA ASP A 377 -3.61 30.66 -2.01
C ASP A 377 -4.05 31.53 -3.19
N TYR A 378 -3.35 31.42 -4.32
CA TYR A 378 -3.61 32.23 -5.49
C TYR A 378 -4.97 31.90 -6.10
N LYS A 379 -5.76 32.96 -6.36
CA LYS A 379 -7.02 32.89 -7.11
C LYS A 379 -6.88 33.66 -8.41
N PRO A 380 -7.11 33.03 -9.58
CA PRO A 380 -7.12 33.74 -10.85
C PRO A 380 -8.27 34.77 -10.87
N LYS A 381 -7.98 35.98 -11.37
CA LYS A 381 -8.95 37.09 -11.41
C LYS A 381 -10.05 36.92 -12.47
N THR A 382 -9.84 36.04 -13.44
CA THR A 382 -10.78 35.76 -14.53
C THR A 382 -11.04 34.26 -14.56
N LEU A 383 -12.23 33.86 -14.12
CA LEU A 383 -12.74 32.51 -14.33
C LEU A 383 -13.47 32.52 -15.67
N PRO A 384 -13.09 31.68 -16.65
CA PRO A 384 -13.99 31.34 -17.75
C PRO A 384 -15.32 30.82 -17.18
N GLU A 385 -16.46 31.04 -17.83
CA GLU A 385 -17.72 30.39 -17.44
C GLU A 385 -17.57 28.86 -17.61
N GLY A 386 -17.24 28.15 -16.52
CA GLY A 386 -16.91 26.72 -16.51
C GLY A 386 -15.86 26.39 -15.44
N ASP A 387 -15.45 25.11 -15.39
CA ASP A 387 -14.46 24.56 -14.45
C ASP A 387 -13.23 25.47 -14.26
N LEU A 388 -12.69 25.47 -13.04
CA LEU A 388 -11.49 26.24 -12.69
C LEU A 388 -10.34 25.91 -13.65
N PRO A 389 -9.65 26.92 -14.22
CA PRO A 389 -8.49 26.65 -15.05
C PRO A 389 -7.41 25.98 -14.21
N GLU A 390 -6.87 24.86 -14.70
CA GLU A 390 -5.69 24.19 -14.13
C GLU A 390 -4.58 25.22 -13.92
N LEU A 391 -4.15 25.42 -12.67
CA LEU A 391 -3.03 26.31 -12.36
C LEU A 391 -1.72 25.56 -12.62
N PHE A 392 -0.80 26.14 -13.39
CA PHE A 392 0.40 25.45 -13.83
C PHE A 392 1.62 26.36 -14.06
N VAL A 393 2.79 25.72 -14.05
CA VAL A 393 4.08 26.26 -14.49
C VAL A 393 4.78 25.21 -15.35
N ASP A 394 5.10 25.54 -16.59
CA ASP A 394 5.88 24.70 -17.48
C ASP A 394 7.37 25.06 -17.36
N VAL A 395 8.17 24.09 -16.89
CA VAL A 395 9.61 24.24 -16.68
C VAL A 395 10.36 23.37 -17.67
N SER A 396 11.15 24.00 -18.53
CA SER A 396 12.12 23.31 -19.41
C SER A 396 13.48 23.19 -18.72
N PHE A 397 14.17 22.08 -18.95
CA PHE A 397 15.50 21.80 -18.40
C PHE A 397 16.21 20.69 -19.16
N THR A 398 17.53 20.59 -18.98
CA THR A 398 18.32 19.47 -19.48
C THR A 398 18.61 18.52 -18.32
N VAL A 399 18.25 17.25 -18.44
CA VAL A 399 18.74 16.20 -17.53
C VAL A 399 20.20 15.94 -17.87
N SER A 400 21.10 16.09 -16.90
CA SER A 400 22.53 15.79 -17.11
C SER A 400 22.80 14.29 -17.16
N GLU A 401 24.03 13.91 -17.54
CA GLU A 401 24.52 12.52 -17.49
C GLU A 401 24.46 11.91 -16.07
N TYR A 402 24.50 12.76 -15.04
CA TYR A 402 24.35 12.38 -13.64
C TYR A 402 22.93 12.61 -13.13
N GLY A 403 21.93 12.68 -14.01
CA GLY A 403 20.53 12.69 -13.61
C GLY A 403 20.03 13.97 -12.98
N GLN A 404 20.79 15.07 -13.06
CA GLN A 404 20.47 16.33 -12.42
C GLN A 404 19.86 17.30 -13.42
N PRO A 405 18.73 17.96 -13.08
CA PRO A 405 18.20 19.06 -13.88
C PRO A 405 19.18 20.24 -13.94
N ARG A 406 19.50 20.66 -15.16
CA ARG A 406 20.38 21.81 -15.46
C ARG A 406 19.65 22.76 -16.40
N ARG A 407 20.13 24.01 -16.46
CA ARG A 407 19.62 25.04 -17.39
C ARG A 407 18.10 25.28 -17.28
N LEU A 408 17.54 25.21 -16.07
CA LEU A 408 16.10 25.36 -15.86
C LEU A 408 15.58 26.73 -16.31
N ARG A 409 14.50 26.72 -17.10
CA ARG A 409 13.81 27.92 -17.61
C ARG A 409 12.30 27.71 -17.54
N ILE A 410 11.59 28.75 -17.09
CA ILE A 410 10.13 28.78 -17.10
C ILE A 410 9.70 29.19 -18.51
N VAL A 411 8.94 28.32 -19.17
CA VAL A 411 8.49 28.50 -20.55
C VAL A 411 7.10 29.14 -20.58
N ASP A 412 6.20 28.65 -19.74
CA ASP A 412 4.83 29.13 -19.62
C ASP A 412 4.36 29.04 -18.15
N ARG A 413 3.39 29.88 -17.78
CA ARG A 413 2.75 29.87 -16.46
C ARG A 413 1.48 30.71 -16.44
N ASN A 414 0.53 30.32 -15.60
CA ASN A 414 -0.66 31.12 -15.26
C ASN A 414 -0.74 31.46 -13.76
N VAL A 415 0.36 31.28 -13.03
CA VAL A 415 0.50 31.59 -11.59
C VAL A 415 1.53 32.72 -11.33
N PRO A 416 1.48 33.37 -10.15
CA PRO A 416 2.43 34.42 -9.77
C PRO A 416 3.89 33.93 -9.65
N THR A 417 4.80 34.88 -9.39
CA THR A 417 6.25 34.65 -9.45
C THR A 417 6.77 33.77 -8.33
N ASP A 418 6.11 33.74 -7.18
CA ASP A 418 6.58 32.94 -6.06
C ASP A 418 6.22 31.45 -6.25
N GLU A 419 5.03 31.15 -6.76
CA GLU A 419 4.62 29.81 -7.22
C GLU A 419 5.54 29.32 -8.33
N ALA A 420 5.84 30.18 -9.30
CA ALA A 420 6.76 29.88 -10.39
C ALA A 420 8.19 29.56 -9.90
N ARG A 421 8.67 30.27 -8.86
CA ARG A 421 9.94 29.95 -8.19
C ARG A 421 9.87 28.61 -7.45
N LEU A 422 8.75 28.31 -6.79
CA LEU A 422 8.55 27.07 -6.06
C LEU A 422 8.55 25.86 -7.01
N ALA A 423 7.78 25.93 -8.10
CA ALA A 423 7.78 24.91 -9.16
C ALA A 423 9.19 24.69 -9.72
N ARG A 424 9.94 25.78 -10.00
CA ARG A 424 11.31 25.67 -10.47
C ARG A 424 12.23 25.02 -9.43
N ALA A 425 12.10 25.34 -8.15
CA ALA A 425 12.90 24.74 -7.08
C ALA A 425 12.59 23.25 -6.91
N LEU A 426 11.32 22.86 -7.03
CA LEU A 426 10.86 21.47 -7.02
C LEU A 426 11.45 20.68 -8.20
N VAL A 427 11.45 21.24 -9.41
CA VAL A 427 12.12 20.61 -10.56
C VAL A 427 13.63 20.55 -10.31
N ALA A 428 14.25 21.60 -9.79
CA ALA A 428 15.70 21.61 -9.54
C ALA A 428 16.16 20.57 -8.50
N SER A 429 15.31 20.21 -7.52
CA SER A 429 15.65 19.24 -6.48
C SER A 429 15.48 17.78 -6.93
N SER A 430 14.81 17.53 -8.06
CA SER A 430 14.56 16.18 -8.57
C SER A 430 15.81 15.47 -9.09
N ARG A 431 15.72 14.14 -9.23
CA ARG A 431 16.75 13.24 -9.75
C ARG A 431 16.15 12.32 -10.79
N TYR A 432 16.90 12.07 -11.85
CA TYR A 432 16.49 11.24 -12.98
C TYR A 432 17.54 10.17 -13.26
N ARG A 433 17.12 8.99 -13.68
CA ARG A 433 17.94 8.15 -14.54
C ARG A 433 18.19 8.95 -15.82
N PRO A 434 19.45 9.14 -16.24
CA PRO A 434 19.75 9.91 -17.45
C PRO A 434 19.19 9.22 -18.69
N ALA A 435 19.13 9.94 -19.81
CA ALA A 435 18.90 9.28 -21.08
C ALA A 435 20.11 8.38 -21.39
N LEU A 436 19.85 7.16 -21.83
CA LEU A 436 20.90 6.19 -22.14
C LEU A 436 20.87 5.89 -23.64
N LYS A 437 22.03 6.04 -24.28
CA LYS A 437 22.27 5.56 -25.64
C LYS A 437 23.41 4.55 -25.58
N GLU A 438 23.13 3.30 -25.92
CA GLU A 438 24.15 2.23 -25.87
C GLU A 438 24.83 2.14 -24.48
N GLY A 439 24.04 2.30 -23.40
CA GLY A 439 24.55 2.31 -22.02
C GLY A 439 25.32 3.56 -21.61
N LEU A 440 25.53 4.51 -22.52
CA LEU A 440 26.17 5.78 -22.24
C LEU A 440 25.12 6.84 -21.91
N ALA A 441 25.26 7.44 -20.73
CA ALA A 441 24.44 8.56 -20.31
C ALA A 441 24.68 9.77 -21.22
N GLN A 442 23.59 10.42 -21.66
CA GLN A 442 23.63 11.62 -22.48
C GLN A 442 22.73 12.71 -21.91
N PRO A 443 23.10 13.99 -22.07
CA PRO A 443 22.21 15.09 -21.76
C PRO A 443 20.92 15.01 -22.59
N TYR A 444 19.77 15.23 -21.96
CA TYR A 444 18.47 15.16 -22.62
C TYR A 444 17.58 16.33 -22.21
N ASP A 445 17.05 17.06 -23.18
CA ASP A 445 16.16 18.19 -22.94
C ASP A 445 14.73 17.70 -22.68
N LEU A 446 14.14 18.18 -21.59
CA LEU A 446 12.81 17.81 -21.12
C LEU A 446 12.02 19.08 -20.76
N SER A 447 10.70 18.97 -20.81
CA SER A 447 9.79 19.94 -20.19
C SER A 447 8.88 19.22 -19.21
N ARG A 448 8.58 19.88 -18.09
CA ARG A 448 7.64 19.38 -17.08
C ARG A 448 6.63 20.45 -16.72
N ARG A 449 5.35 20.07 -16.75
CA ARG A 449 4.26 20.83 -16.16
C ARG A 449 4.17 20.52 -14.68
N VAL A 450 4.25 21.56 -13.85
CA VAL A 450 3.98 21.49 -12.42
C VAL A 450 2.63 22.15 -12.18
N THR A 451 1.70 21.41 -11.57
CA THR A 451 0.34 21.86 -11.32
C THR A 451 0.15 22.36 -9.90
N PHE A 452 -0.87 23.18 -9.70
CA PHE A 452 -1.25 23.76 -8.42
C PHE A 452 -2.73 23.55 -8.12
N VAL A 453 -3.06 23.38 -6.84
CA VAL A 453 -4.44 23.33 -6.32
C VAL A 453 -4.63 24.48 -5.34
N SER A 454 -5.76 25.18 -5.44
CA SER A 454 -6.06 26.34 -4.61
C SER A 454 -6.67 25.92 -3.27
N GLU A 455 -6.16 26.44 -2.14
CA GLU A 455 -6.58 26.06 -0.78
C GLU A 455 -8.09 26.15 -0.55
N SER A 456 -8.75 27.17 -1.12
CA SER A 456 -10.19 27.37 -0.96
C SER A 456 -11.06 26.30 -1.62
N PHE A 457 -10.53 25.56 -2.60
CA PHE A 457 -11.26 24.47 -3.23
C PHE A 457 -11.10 23.14 -2.49
N ASN A 458 -10.01 22.99 -1.74
CA ASN A 458 -9.83 21.84 -0.85
C ASN A 458 -10.81 21.92 0.34
N ALA A 459 -11.11 23.13 0.81
CA ALA A 459 -12.11 23.37 1.85
C ALA A 459 -13.55 23.13 1.35
N GLU A 460 -13.85 23.35 0.06
CA GLU A 460 -15.16 23.03 -0.51
C GLU A 460 -15.36 21.52 -0.66
N SER A 461 -14.32 20.75 -1.01
CA SER A 461 -14.36 19.28 -0.96
C SER A 461 -14.45 18.72 0.47
N GLU A 462 -13.85 19.37 1.47
CA GLU A 462 -14.03 19.01 2.88
C GLU A 462 -15.41 19.40 3.41
N SER A 463 -15.96 20.54 2.98
CA SER A 463 -17.29 21.00 3.38
C SER A 463 -18.43 20.26 2.68
N ALA A 464 -18.22 19.77 1.44
CA ALA A 464 -19.20 18.94 0.72
C ALA A 464 -19.34 17.54 1.35
N VAL A 465 -18.33 17.06 2.07
CA VAL A 465 -18.40 15.87 2.93
C VAL A 465 -19.04 16.21 4.30
N SER A 466 -18.92 17.46 4.76
CA SER A 466 -19.49 17.93 6.04
C SER A 466 -20.93 18.48 5.98
N THR A 467 -21.53 18.63 4.79
CA THR A 467 -22.92 19.10 4.64
C THR A 467 -23.82 18.07 3.97
N ALA A 468 -23.82 16.83 4.46
CA ALA A 468 -25.03 16.03 4.45
C ALA A 468 -25.92 16.51 5.62
N PRO A 469 -27.21 16.82 5.41
CA PRO A 469 -28.07 17.31 6.48
C PRO A 469 -28.20 16.26 7.59
N ALA A 470 -28.06 16.70 8.84
CA ALA A 470 -28.42 15.89 9.99
C ALA A 470 -29.84 15.33 9.82
N PRO A 471 -30.10 14.05 10.14
CA PRO A 471 -31.45 13.53 10.15
C PRO A 471 -32.28 14.38 11.12
N GLN A 472 -33.39 14.92 10.61
CA GLN A 472 -34.36 15.61 11.44
C GLN A 472 -34.92 14.59 12.44
N ASP A 473 -34.67 14.84 13.73
CA ASP A 473 -35.38 14.19 14.82
C ASP A 473 -36.89 14.49 14.68
N GLY A 474 -37.60 13.56 14.05
CA GLY A 474 -39.05 13.49 14.07
C GLY A 474 -39.50 12.95 15.43
N LEU A 475 -39.48 13.81 16.44
CA LEU A 475 -40.17 13.59 17.70
C LEU A 475 -41.68 13.45 17.39
N LEU A 476 -42.23 12.28 17.70
CA LEU A 476 -43.67 12.02 17.73
C LEU A 476 -44.30 12.86 18.84
N ASP A 477 -44.85 14.02 18.49
CA ASP A 477 -45.80 14.72 19.34
C ASP A 477 -47.17 14.02 19.27
N ALA A 478 -47.64 13.66 20.47
CA ALA A 478 -48.90 13.02 20.72
C ALA A 478 -50.09 13.91 20.31
N ASP A 479 -51.03 13.35 19.55
CA ASP A 479 -52.33 13.96 19.28
C ASP A 479 -53.36 13.46 20.31
N PRO A 480 -53.95 14.34 21.15
CA PRO A 480 -54.93 13.95 22.15
C PRO A 480 -56.35 14.24 21.65
N ASN A 481 -57.03 13.24 21.07
CA ASN A 481 -58.49 13.16 21.14
C ASN A 481 -59.03 11.81 20.62
N LEU A 482 -59.11 10.84 21.53
CA LEU A 482 -60.04 9.72 21.44
C LEU A 482 -61.36 10.17 22.06
N SER A 483 -62.38 10.39 21.24
CA SER A 483 -63.77 10.46 21.68
C SER A 483 -64.36 9.05 21.65
N ASP A 484 -64.76 8.57 22.83
CA ASP A 484 -65.57 7.38 23.10
C ASP A 484 -66.81 7.30 22.19
N PRO A 485 -67.32 6.08 21.94
CA PRO A 485 -68.61 5.78 22.59
C PRO A 485 -68.77 4.34 23.09
N ASP A 486 -69.10 4.27 24.38
CA ASP A 486 -70.01 3.35 25.08
C ASP A 486 -70.06 1.85 24.71
N ALA A 487 -69.55 1.10 25.68
CA ALA A 487 -70.14 -0.08 26.30
C ALA A 487 -71.62 -0.38 25.99
N THR A 488 -71.84 -1.62 25.53
CA THR A 488 -72.79 -2.55 26.19
C THR A 488 -72.20 -3.94 26.25
#